data_AF-A0A454CYJ6-F1
#
_entry.id   AF-A0A454CYJ6-F1
#
_cell.length_a   1.000
_cell.length_b   1.000
_cell.length_c   1.000
_cell.angle_alpha   90.00
_cell.angle_beta   90.00
_cell.angle_gamma   90.00
#
_symmetry.space_group_name_H-M   'P 1'
#
loop_
_entity.id
_entity.type
_entity.pdbx_description
1 polymer ?
#
loop_
_entity_poly.entity_id
_entity_poly.type
_entity_poly.pdbx_seq_one_letter_code
_entity_poly.pdbx_strand_id
1 'polypeptide(L)'
;MKIRIASAVLAVSILFSGWLYWGSDLKVEQVLTSNEWQSTMVTLITDNLPDDTVGPLRKVNVESNVKYLPNGDYIRVANIKLFAQGSNVESTINISEKGRWEVSDNYLLVSPSEFKDISAS
;
A
#
# COMPACT_ATOMS: atom_id res chain seq x y z
N MET A 1 -49.73 8.26 -18.29
CA MET A 1 -48.60 8.06 -19.23
C MET A 1 -47.27 8.56 -18.67
N LYS A 2 -47.19 9.80 -18.15
CA LYS A 2 -45.96 10.38 -17.55
C LYS A 2 -45.37 9.58 -16.37
N ILE A 3 -46.23 9.09 -15.45
CA ILE A 3 -45.79 8.31 -14.28
C ILE A 3 -45.09 7.01 -14.68
N ARG A 4 -45.58 6.32 -15.71
CA ARG A 4 -45.02 5.05 -16.18
C ARG A 4 -43.62 5.23 -16.77
N ILE A 5 -43.42 6.32 -17.51
CA ILE A 5 -42.11 6.68 -18.06
C ILE A 5 -41.15 7.04 -16.93
N ALA A 6 -41.59 7.84 -15.95
CA ALA A 6 -40.78 8.18 -14.78
C ALA A 6 -40.37 6.94 -13.96
N SER A 7 -41.30 6.00 -13.73
CA SER A 7 -41.00 4.74 -13.04
C SER A 7 -40.04 3.85 -13.82
N ALA A 8 -40.17 3.80 -15.16
CA ALA A 8 -39.24 3.04 -16.00
C ALA A 8 -37.83 3.64 -15.96
N VAL A 9 -37.70 4.97 -16.04
CA VAL A 9 -36.41 5.67 -15.93
C VAL A 9 -35.78 5.44 -14.55
N LEU A 10 -36.58 5.48 -13.48
CA LEU A 10 -36.11 5.20 -12.13
C LEU A 10 -35.57 3.77 -12.01
N ALA A 11 -36.29 2.78 -12.56
CA ALA A 11 -35.87 1.39 -12.53
C ALA A 11 -34.54 1.19 -13.29
N VAL A 12 -34.37 1.80 -14.46
CA VAL A 12 -33.12 1.76 -15.22
C VAL A 12 -31.98 2.43 -14.45
N SER A 13 -32.23 3.57 -13.81
CA SER A 13 -31.22 4.25 -12.99
C SER A 13 -30.77 3.39 -11.82
N ILE A 14 -31.70 2.72 -11.12
CA ILE A 14 -31.36 1.83 -10.00
C ILE A 14 -30.53 0.65 -10.48
N LEU A 15 -30.92 0.01 -11.59
CA LEU A 15 -30.17 -1.11 -12.16
C LEU A 15 -28.77 -0.68 -12.61
N PHE A 16 -28.66 0.47 -13.27
CA PHE A 16 -27.38 1.00 -13.72
C PHE A 16 -26.46 1.39 -12.56
N SER A 17 -26.98 2.09 -11.55
CA SER A 17 -26.22 2.42 -10.34
C SER A 17 -25.80 1.16 -9.56
N GLY A 18 -26.68 0.15 -9.47
CA GLY A 18 -26.35 -1.13 -8.84
C GLY A 18 -25.26 -1.89 -9.60
N TRP A 19 -25.33 -1.91 -10.94
CA TRP A 19 -24.29 -2.50 -11.78
C TRP A 19 -22.95 -1.80 -11.56
N LEU A 20 -22.91 -0.46 -11.64
CA LEU A 20 -21.68 0.30 -11.43
C LEU A 20 -21.11 0.08 -10.03
N TYR A 21 -21.96 -0.07 -9.01
CA TYR A 21 -21.51 -0.28 -7.64
C TYR A 21 -20.83 -1.64 -7.42
N TRP A 22 -21.33 -2.72 -8.05
CA TRP A 22 -20.76 -4.06 -7.88
C TRP A 22 -19.72 -4.44 -8.93
N GLY A 23 -19.82 -3.92 -10.15
CA GLY A 23 -18.96 -4.30 -11.27
C GLY A 23 -17.75 -3.39 -11.48
N SER A 24 -17.47 -2.45 -10.57
CA SER A 24 -16.39 -1.46 -10.74
C SER A 24 -15.44 -1.41 -9.56
N ASP A 25 -14.17 -1.19 -9.87
CA ASP A 25 -13.09 -1.00 -8.91
C ASP A 25 -13.18 0.33 -8.15
N LEU A 26 -14.13 1.20 -8.52
CA LEU A 26 -14.37 2.51 -7.88
C LEU A 26 -14.45 2.44 -6.35
N LYS A 27 -15.08 1.40 -5.80
CA LYS A 27 -15.17 1.24 -4.35
C LYS A 27 -13.80 0.95 -3.72
N VAL A 28 -12.99 0.15 -4.39
CA VAL A 28 -11.64 -0.21 -3.92
C VAL A 28 -10.73 1.02 -3.99
N GLU A 29 -10.74 1.73 -5.12
CA GLU A 29 -9.99 2.99 -5.28
C GLU A 29 -10.39 4.04 -4.23
N GLN A 30 -11.70 4.18 -3.95
CA GLN A 30 -12.19 5.08 -2.91
C GLN A 30 -11.66 4.70 -1.53
N VAL A 31 -11.69 3.41 -1.18
CA VAL A 31 -11.18 2.93 0.11
C VAL A 31 -9.67 3.11 0.22
N LEU A 32 -8.93 2.85 -0.86
CA LEU A 32 -7.49 3.04 -0.91
C LEU A 32 -7.10 4.50 -0.72
N THR A 33 -7.83 5.41 -1.36
CA THR A 33 -7.52 6.86 -1.35
C THR A 33 -8.05 7.60 -0.13
N SER A 34 -9.07 7.08 0.57
CA SER A 34 -9.62 7.71 1.77
C SER A 34 -8.82 7.47 3.04
N ASN A 35 -7.88 6.51 3.03
CA ASN A 35 -7.16 6.05 4.22
C ASN A 35 -5.65 6.17 4.05
N GLU A 36 -4.97 6.24 5.20
CA GLU A 36 -3.53 6.01 5.28
C GLU A 36 -3.31 4.56 5.74
N TRP A 37 -2.48 3.84 4.99
CA TRP A 37 -2.27 2.42 5.18
C TRP A 37 -0.96 2.19 5.92
N GLN A 38 -1.05 1.49 7.05
CA GLN A 38 0.11 1.18 7.88
C GLN A 38 0.48 -0.29 7.72
N SER A 39 1.77 -0.58 7.67
CA SER A 39 2.29 -1.94 7.58
C SER A 39 3.49 -2.12 8.51
N THR A 40 3.52 -3.27 9.19
CA THR A 40 4.64 -3.71 10.02
C THR A 40 5.11 -5.07 9.52
N MET A 41 6.38 -5.15 9.14
CA MET A 41 7.01 -6.37 8.68
C MET A 41 8.20 -6.69 9.59
N VAL A 42 8.21 -7.90 10.14
CA VAL A 42 9.31 -8.40 10.97
C VAL A 42 9.96 -9.58 10.26
N THR A 43 11.22 -9.44 9.91
CA THR A 43 12.03 -10.50 9.30
C THR A 43 13.05 -11.00 10.32
N LEU A 44 13.05 -12.30 10.57
CA LEU A 44 14.04 -12.98 11.40
C LEU A 44 15.05 -13.71 10.51
N ILE A 45 16.32 -13.48 10.78
CA ILE A 45 17.44 -14.07 10.05
C ILE A 45 17.92 -15.28 10.87
N THR A 46 17.71 -16.47 10.33
CA THR A 46 18.10 -17.74 10.99
C THR A 46 19.52 -18.14 10.61
N ASP A 47 20.21 -18.85 11.51
CA ASP A 47 21.62 -19.24 11.38
C ASP A 47 21.90 -20.26 10.25
N ASN A 48 20.88 -20.74 9.53
CA ASN A 48 21.00 -21.69 8.42
C ASN A 48 21.21 -21.01 7.04
N LEU A 49 21.44 -19.69 7.02
CA LEU A 49 21.80 -18.99 5.79
C LEU A 49 23.26 -19.33 5.42
N PRO A 50 23.54 -19.71 4.16
CA PRO A 50 24.91 -19.94 3.73
C PRO A 50 25.75 -18.68 3.91
N ASP A 51 26.87 -18.82 4.64
CA ASP A 51 27.99 -17.88 4.86
C ASP A 51 27.66 -16.37 4.91
N ASP A 52 27.80 -15.78 6.11
CA ASP A 52 28.28 -14.42 6.46
C ASP A 52 27.81 -13.20 5.62
N THR A 53 26.81 -13.37 4.75
CA THR A 53 26.43 -12.38 3.71
C THR A 53 25.77 -11.14 4.31
N VAL A 54 25.21 -11.27 5.52
CA VAL A 54 24.51 -10.20 6.25
C VAL A 54 25.13 -9.91 7.62
N GLY A 55 26.32 -10.46 7.90
CA GLY A 55 27.08 -10.22 9.14
C GLY A 55 26.30 -10.52 10.43
N PRO A 56 26.38 -9.65 11.47
CA PRO A 56 25.78 -9.90 12.79
C PRO A 56 24.26 -9.67 12.82
N LEU A 57 23.65 -9.26 11.71
CA LEU A 57 22.22 -8.94 11.63
C LEU A 57 21.38 -10.18 11.93
N ARG A 58 20.39 -10.03 12.82
CA ARG A 58 19.50 -11.12 13.24
C ARG A 58 18.02 -10.80 13.09
N LYS A 59 17.65 -9.52 13.09
CA LYS A 59 16.26 -9.10 12.90
C LYS A 59 16.19 -7.78 12.15
N VAL A 60 15.20 -7.68 11.28
CA VAL A 60 14.82 -6.43 10.61
C VAL A 60 13.35 -6.16 10.94
N ASN A 61 13.06 -4.96 11.43
CA ASN A 61 11.69 -4.48 11.61
C ASN A 61 11.46 -3.31 10.66
N VAL A 62 10.46 -3.43 9.79
CA VAL A 62 10.06 -2.39 8.84
C VAL A 62 8.67 -1.92 9.22
N GLU A 63 8.57 -0.67 9.67
CA GLU A 63 7.31 0.02 9.88
C GLU A 63 7.12 0.99 8.71
N SER A 64 5.97 0.98 8.04
CA SER A 64 5.73 1.88 6.91
C SER A 64 4.31 2.40 6.85
N ASN A 65 4.18 3.62 6.33
CA ASN A 65 2.92 4.29 6.06
C ASN A 65 2.83 4.61 4.58
N VAL A 66 1.68 4.34 3.97
CA VAL A 66 1.42 4.54 2.54
C VAL A 66 0.15 5.35 2.35
N LYS A 67 0.18 6.29 1.41
CA LYS A 67 -0.99 7.03 0.95
C LYS A 67 -1.14 6.89 -0.55
N TYR A 68 -2.29 6.40 -0.98
CA TYR A 68 -2.68 6.33 -2.38
C TYR A 68 -3.49 7.59 -2.72
N LEU A 69 -3.08 8.31 -3.76
CA LEU A 69 -3.70 9.56 -4.18
C LEU A 69 -4.64 9.33 -5.37
N PRO A 70 -5.77 10.05 -5.47
CA PRO A 70 -6.74 9.89 -6.56
C PRO A 70 -6.18 10.15 -7.98
N ASN A 71 -5.01 10.77 -8.10
CA ASN A 71 -4.33 11.00 -9.37
C ASN A 71 -3.49 9.79 -9.84
N GLY A 72 -3.53 8.67 -9.10
CA GLY A 72 -2.78 7.45 -9.38
C GLY A 72 -1.33 7.47 -8.87
N ASP A 73 -0.95 8.47 -8.07
CA ASP A 73 0.35 8.48 -7.38
C ASP A 73 0.24 7.86 -5.99
N TYR A 74 1.29 7.21 -5.50
CA TYR A 74 1.39 6.82 -4.10
C TYR A 74 2.67 7.36 -3.48
N ILE A 75 2.61 7.58 -2.17
CA ILE A 75 3.75 8.00 -1.37
C ILE A 75 3.85 7.04 -0.19
N ARG A 76 5.06 6.54 0.05
CA ARG A 76 5.35 5.62 1.14
C ARG A 76 6.54 6.12 1.95
N VAL A 77 6.42 6.09 3.26
CA VAL A 77 7.52 6.34 4.19
C VAL A 77 7.73 5.11 5.05
N ALA A 78 8.96 4.62 5.12
CA ALA A 78 9.33 3.44 5.87
C ALA A 78 10.46 3.73 6.85
N ASN A 79 10.33 3.23 8.08
CA ASN A 79 11.36 3.18 9.10
C ASN A 79 11.82 1.74 9.26
N ILE A 80 13.11 1.49 9.00
CA ILE A 80 13.74 0.17 9.03
C ILE A 80 14.68 0.15 10.22
N LYS A 81 14.37 -0.68 11.22
CA LYS A 81 15.21 -0.92 12.40
C LYS A 81 15.95 -2.23 12.23
N LEU A 82 17.28 -2.16 12.26
CA LEU A 82 18.19 -3.29 12.14
C LEU A 82 18.68 -3.71 13.53
N PHE A 83 18.71 -5.00 13.80
CA PHE A 83 19.11 -5.55 15.10
C PHE A 83 20.17 -6.64 14.91
N ALA A 84 21.31 -6.47 15.57
CA ALA A 84 22.33 -7.49 15.71
C ALA A 84 22.03 -8.48 16.85
N GLN A 85 22.82 -9.55 16.91
CA GLN A 85 22.88 -10.46 18.05
C GLN A 85 23.16 -9.67 19.35
N GLY A 86 22.24 -9.71 20.32
CA GLY A 86 22.39 -8.98 21.60
C GLY A 86 21.39 -7.85 21.88
N SER A 87 20.33 -7.73 21.08
CA SER A 87 19.07 -6.99 21.37
C SER A 87 19.05 -5.46 21.26
N ASN A 88 20.18 -4.78 21.04
CA ASN A 88 20.17 -3.34 20.77
C ASN A 88 19.92 -3.05 19.28
N VAL A 89 19.16 -1.99 18.99
CA VAL A 89 19.01 -1.46 17.62
C VAL A 89 20.40 -1.02 17.16
N GLU A 90 20.88 -1.64 16.09
CA GLU A 90 22.19 -1.38 15.52
C GLU A 90 22.14 -0.18 14.57
N SER A 91 21.05 -0.04 13.81
CA SER A 91 20.87 1.05 12.86
C SER A 91 19.39 1.28 12.55
N THR A 92 19.06 2.53 12.20
CA THR A 92 17.74 2.93 11.73
C THR A 92 17.88 3.62 10.38
N ILE A 93 17.15 3.13 9.37
CA ILE A 93 17.11 3.70 8.03
C ILE A 93 15.70 4.21 7.77
N ASN A 94 15.57 5.45 7.32
CA ASN A 94 14.32 6.06 6.90
C ASN A 94 14.31 6.20 5.38
N ILE A 95 13.32 5.58 4.73
CA ILE A 95 13.17 5.60 3.28
C ILE A 95 11.86 6.29 2.92
N SER A 96 11.94 7.26 2.02
CA SER A 96 10.80 7.80 1.29
C SER A 96 10.75 7.18 -0.11
N GLU A 97 9.57 6.79 -0.53
CA GLU A 97 9.29 6.17 -1.81
C GLU A 97 8.08 6.86 -2.44
N LYS A 98 8.12 7.08 -3.75
CA LYS A 98 6.96 7.54 -4.52
C LYS A 98 6.89 6.80 -5.85
N GLY A 99 5.68 6.68 -6.37
CA GLY A 99 5.45 5.98 -7.63
C GLY A 99 4.01 6.06 -8.08
N ARG A 100 3.66 5.17 -9.01
CA ARG A 100 2.30 5.01 -9.54
C ARG A 100 1.61 3.82 -8.91
N TRP A 101 0.29 3.90 -8.75
CA TRP A 101 -0.54 2.77 -8.36
C TRP A 101 -1.74 2.64 -9.28
N GLU A 102 -2.23 1.41 -9.42
CA GLU A 102 -3.46 1.10 -10.13
C GLU A 102 -4.08 -0.17 -9.54
N VAL A 103 -5.40 -0.30 -9.69
CA VAL A 103 -6.11 -1.56 -9.39
C VAL A 103 -6.29 -2.31 -10.70
N SER A 104 -5.86 -3.56 -10.71
CA SER A 104 -6.09 -4.47 -11.83
C SER A 104 -6.72 -5.73 -11.28
N ASP A 105 -7.99 -5.95 -11.64
CA ASP A 105 -8.87 -6.96 -11.06
C ASP A 105 -8.91 -6.85 -9.52
N ASN A 106 -8.29 -7.79 -8.80
CA ASN A 106 -8.24 -7.81 -7.34
C ASN A 106 -6.84 -7.51 -6.78
N TYR A 107 -5.93 -7.01 -7.62
CA TYR A 107 -4.57 -6.68 -7.23
C TYR A 107 -4.38 -5.17 -7.19
N LEU A 108 -3.69 -4.72 -6.14
CA LEU A 108 -3.12 -3.39 -6.08
C LEU A 108 -1.71 -3.45 -6.65
N LEU A 109 -1.52 -2.86 -7.82
CA LEU A 109 -0.22 -2.79 -8.49
C LEU A 109 0.44 -1.48 -8.10
N VAL A 110 1.72 -1.56 -7.72
CA VAL A 110 2.55 -0.40 -7.39
C VAL A 110 3.80 -0.41 -8.27
N SER A 111 4.09 0.73 -8.88
CA SER A 111 5.24 0.96 -9.73
C SER A 111 6.07 2.10 -9.15
N PRO A 112 7.07 1.81 -8.31
CA PRO A 112 7.94 2.81 -7.72
C PRO A 112 8.70 3.58 -8.82
N SER A 113 8.80 4.90 -8.68
CA SER A 113 9.55 5.75 -9.61
C SER A 113 10.74 6.46 -8.95
N GLU A 114 10.70 6.66 -7.63
CA GLU A 114 11.80 7.29 -6.90
C GLU A 114 11.89 6.73 -5.48
N PHE A 115 13.14 6.55 -5.05
CA PHE A 115 13.51 6.17 -3.69
C PHE A 115 14.53 7.17 -3.15
N LYS A 116 14.31 7.63 -1.92
CA LYS A 116 15.21 8.57 -1.23
C LYS A 116 15.44 8.12 0.20
N ASP A 117 16.70 7.97 0.57
CA ASP A 117 17.11 7.85 1.97
C ASP A 117 17.00 9.23 2.62
N ILE A 118 16.26 9.30 3.74
CA ILE A 118 16.02 10.51 4.52
C ILE A 118 16.60 10.39 5.95
N SER A 119 17.48 9.42 6.19
CA SER A 119 18.12 9.17 7.49
C SER A 119 19.10 10.26 7.90
N ALA A 120 19.55 11.09 6.97
CA ALA A 120 20.43 12.24 7.20
C ALA A 120 19.73 13.54 6.78
N SER A 121 19.17 14.26 7.74
CA SER A 121 18.83 15.68 7.63
C SER A 121 19.22 16.37 8.92
#